data_AF-A0AAE1VWI8-F1
#
_entry.id   AF-A0AAE1VWI8-F1
#
_cell.length_a   1.000
_cell.length_b   1.000
_cell.length_c   1.000
_cell.angle_alpha   90.00
_cell.angle_beta   90.00
_cell.angle_gamma   90.00
#
_symmetry.space_group_name_H-M   'P 1'
#
loop_
_entity.id
_entity.type
_entity.pdbx_description
1 polymer ?
#
loop_
_entity_poly.entity_id
_entity_poly.type
_entity_poly.pdbx_seq_one_letter_code
_entity_poly.pdbx_strand_id
1 'polypeptide(L)'
;MAAMASLNLTTSTQLPHSFPKLPKTHFAPPLNLPRRRLPAPRTRSATRISASLIDPDGGKLVQLFVKESDKESKLQQASHLPKIKLSKIDLQWVHVLSEGWASPLKGFMRESEFLQTLHFNSLRLENGSVVNMSVPIVLAIDDAQKSRVGSFTSVALVDEKDDMVAILNDIEIYKHNKEERIARTWGTTAPGLPYVEEAITHAGNWLIGGDLEVINPVKYDDGLDRFRLSPAQLRDEFERRNADAVFAFQLRNPVHNGHALLMTDTRRRLLEMGYKNPVLLLHPLGGYTKQMMSRSVGE
;
A
#
# COMPACT_ATOMS: atom_id res chain seq x y z
N MET A 1 41.78 4.29 -37.38
CA MET A 1 42.49 4.45 -38.66
C MET A 1 41.55 3.96 -39.76
N ALA A 2 40.82 4.88 -40.40
CA ALA A 2 41.01 5.35 -41.79
C ALA A 2 40.43 4.35 -42.81
N ALA A 3 39.60 4.67 -43.81
CA ALA A 3 39.19 5.92 -44.48
C ALA A 3 37.76 5.70 -45.09
N MET A 4 36.80 6.63 -45.09
CA MET A 4 36.62 7.80 -45.98
C MET A 4 36.81 7.54 -47.48
N ALA A 5 35.71 7.54 -48.24
CA ALA A 5 35.62 8.14 -49.57
C ALA A 5 34.16 8.40 -49.96
N SER A 6 33.82 9.68 -50.02
CA SER A 6 32.58 10.25 -50.56
C SER A 6 32.72 10.44 -52.07
N LEU A 7 31.62 10.44 -52.83
CA LEU A 7 31.49 11.21 -54.08
C LEU A 7 30.00 11.41 -54.42
N ASN A 8 29.55 12.65 -54.28
CA ASN A 8 28.31 13.18 -54.85
C ASN A 8 28.60 13.66 -56.27
N LEU A 9 27.62 13.52 -57.18
CA LEU A 9 27.47 14.40 -58.35
C LEU A 9 25.98 14.50 -58.72
N THR A 10 25.50 15.73 -58.59
CA THR A 10 24.20 16.24 -59.03
C THR A 10 24.17 16.46 -60.54
N THR A 11 23.02 16.26 -61.20
CA THR A 11 22.45 17.25 -62.14
C THR A 11 21.01 16.92 -62.55
N SER A 12 20.27 18.00 -62.75
CA SER A 12 18.85 18.16 -63.06
C SER A 12 18.58 18.06 -64.57
N THR A 13 17.42 17.53 -65.02
CA THR A 13 16.35 18.30 -65.72
C THR A 13 15.26 17.41 -66.37
N GLN A 14 14.01 17.74 -65.98
CA GLN A 14 12.77 17.90 -66.75
C GLN A 14 12.00 16.75 -67.46
N LEU A 15 10.71 16.74 -67.11
CA LEU A 15 9.56 15.97 -67.62
C LEU A 15 9.13 16.40 -69.04
N PRO A 16 8.27 15.61 -69.70
CA PRO A 16 6.88 16.06 -69.79
C PRO A 16 5.86 14.91 -69.75
N HIS A 17 4.75 15.04 -69.02
CA HIS A 17 3.44 14.51 -69.46
C HIS A 17 2.30 15.26 -68.74
N SER A 18 1.31 15.65 -69.54
CA SER A 18 0.24 16.60 -69.26
C SER A 18 -0.91 16.02 -68.43
N PHE A 19 -1.43 16.82 -67.47
CA PHE A 19 -2.70 16.55 -66.79
C PHE A 19 -3.91 17.10 -67.59
N PRO A 20 -5.04 16.39 -67.67
CA PRO A 20 -6.25 16.89 -68.31
C PRO A 20 -7.03 17.87 -67.40
N LYS A 21 -7.71 18.83 -68.03
CA LYS A 21 -8.45 19.95 -67.42
C LYS A 21 -9.73 19.50 -66.70
N LEU A 22 -10.04 20.14 -65.56
CA LEU A 22 -11.32 20.02 -64.85
C LEU A 22 -12.47 20.74 -65.58
N PRO A 23 -13.68 20.16 -65.64
CA PRO A 23 -14.88 20.88 -66.06
C PRO A 23 -15.48 21.70 -64.90
N LYS A 24 -15.77 22.98 -65.19
CA LYS A 24 -16.56 23.88 -64.33
C LYS A 24 -18.03 23.47 -64.40
N THR A 25 -18.69 23.24 -63.27
CA THR A 25 -20.15 23.26 -63.19
C THR A 25 -20.66 23.95 -61.91
N HIS A 26 -21.37 25.06 -62.17
CA HIS A 26 -22.54 25.66 -61.53
C HIS A 26 -22.86 25.44 -60.03
N PHE A 27 -22.86 26.57 -59.31
CA PHE A 27 -23.78 26.99 -58.23
C PHE A 27 -24.35 25.92 -57.28
N ALA A 28 -23.75 25.81 -56.08
CA ALA A 28 -24.39 25.25 -54.89
C ALA A 28 -24.95 26.40 -54.01
N PRO A 29 -26.17 26.28 -53.44
CA PRO A 29 -26.70 27.29 -52.53
C PRO A 29 -25.98 27.25 -51.17
N PRO A 30 -25.93 28.36 -50.41
CA PRO A 30 -25.24 28.39 -49.13
C PRO A 30 -25.96 27.50 -48.10
N LEU A 31 -25.21 26.53 -47.55
CA LEU A 31 -25.60 25.76 -46.37
C LEU A 31 -25.68 26.70 -45.15
N ASN A 32 -26.90 27.07 -44.76
CA ASN A 32 -27.15 27.70 -43.46
C ASN A 32 -27.00 26.66 -42.35
N LEU A 33 -25.80 26.54 -41.79
CA LEU A 33 -25.55 25.77 -40.58
C LEU A 33 -26.08 26.55 -39.36
N PRO A 34 -26.92 25.95 -38.49
CA PRO A 34 -27.35 26.60 -37.27
C PRO A 34 -26.15 26.82 -36.35
N ARG A 35 -25.96 28.07 -35.92
CA ARG A 35 -24.93 28.49 -34.98
C ARG A 35 -25.19 27.83 -33.62
N ARG A 36 -24.58 26.67 -33.38
CA ARG A 36 -24.68 25.94 -32.10
C ARG A 36 -24.12 26.84 -31.00
N ARG A 37 -24.98 27.32 -30.11
CA ARG A 37 -24.58 28.05 -28.89
C ARG A 37 -23.60 27.16 -28.13
N LEU A 38 -22.39 27.68 -27.86
CA LEU A 38 -21.48 27.08 -26.89
C LEU A 38 -22.24 27.00 -25.55
N PRO A 39 -22.20 25.85 -24.85
CA PRO A 39 -22.78 25.77 -23.52
C PRO A 39 -22.06 26.78 -22.61
N ALA A 40 -22.83 27.52 -21.81
CA ALA A 40 -22.29 28.39 -20.78
C ALA A 40 -21.30 27.60 -19.90
N PRO A 41 -20.24 28.24 -19.36
CA PRO A 41 -19.33 27.57 -18.45
C PRO A 41 -20.14 26.95 -17.33
N ARG A 42 -20.05 25.62 -17.18
CA ARG A 42 -20.62 24.91 -16.04
C ARG A 42 -20.04 25.56 -14.80
N THR A 43 -20.87 26.29 -14.06
CA THR A 43 -20.59 26.64 -12.67
C THR A 43 -20.28 25.32 -11.98
N ARG A 44 -19.01 25.14 -11.56
CA ARG A 44 -18.63 24.00 -10.74
C ARG A 44 -19.60 23.99 -9.56
N SER A 45 -20.47 22.97 -9.51
CA SER A 45 -21.27 22.71 -8.32
C SER A 45 -20.27 22.67 -7.17
N ALA A 46 -20.42 23.60 -6.22
CA ALA A 46 -19.67 23.54 -4.98
C ALA A 46 -19.92 22.15 -4.39
N THR A 47 -18.88 21.32 -4.35
CA THR A 47 -18.94 20.03 -3.68
C THR A 47 -19.37 20.33 -2.26
N ARG A 48 -20.55 19.83 -1.87
CA ARG A 48 -21.06 20.02 -0.52
C ARG A 48 -20.06 19.35 0.40
N ILE A 49 -19.26 20.13 1.12
CA ILE A 49 -18.25 19.62 2.04
C ILE A 49 -19.00 18.96 3.19
N SER A 50 -19.07 17.63 3.21
CA SER A 50 -19.56 16.88 4.36
C SER A 50 -18.41 16.76 5.37
N ALA A 51 -18.63 17.25 6.59
CA ALA A 51 -17.64 17.26 7.67
C ALA A 51 -17.44 15.88 8.35
N SER A 52 -17.67 14.78 7.63
CA SER A 52 -17.42 13.42 8.12
C SER A 52 -16.07 12.92 7.61
N LEU A 53 -15.30 12.28 8.48
CA LEU A 53 -14.07 11.59 8.06
C LEU A 53 -14.39 10.53 7.02
N ILE A 54 -13.44 10.25 6.12
CA ILE A 54 -13.57 9.20 5.12
C ILE A 54 -13.78 7.84 5.79
N ASP A 55 -14.70 7.02 5.29
CA ASP A 55 -14.92 5.68 5.82
C ASP A 55 -13.71 4.76 5.58
N PRO A 56 -13.39 3.83 6.49
CA PRO A 56 -12.43 2.76 6.22
C PRO A 56 -12.91 1.86 5.07
N ASP A 57 -11.98 1.22 4.39
CA ASP A 57 -12.28 0.20 3.39
C ASP A 57 -13.13 -0.93 3.99
N GLY A 58 -14.20 -1.33 3.30
CA GLY A 58 -15.21 -2.25 3.84
C GLY A 58 -16.24 -1.61 4.78
N GLY A 59 -16.17 -0.29 4.99
CA GLY A 59 -17.14 0.52 5.74
C GLY A 59 -16.87 0.63 7.24
N LYS A 60 -15.90 -0.12 7.78
CA LYS A 60 -15.50 -0.02 9.19
C LYS A 60 -14.06 -0.49 9.41
N LEU A 61 -13.44 0.03 10.46
CA LEU A 61 -12.11 -0.41 10.87
C LEU A 61 -12.22 -1.81 11.49
N VAL A 62 -11.35 -2.73 11.05
CA VAL A 62 -11.29 -4.10 11.55
C VAL A 62 -10.08 -4.21 12.48
N GLN A 63 -10.31 -4.05 13.78
CA GLN A 63 -9.29 -4.31 14.81
C GLN A 63 -9.33 -5.78 15.21
N LEU A 64 -8.15 -6.35 15.46
CA LEU A 64 -7.98 -7.78 15.72
C LEU A 64 -7.57 -8.08 17.16
N PHE A 65 -7.85 -7.16 18.09
CA PHE A 65 -7.63 -7.38 19.51
C PHE A 65 -8.71 -8.28 20.11
N VAL A 66 -8.31 -9.23 20.96
CA VAL A 66 -9.28 -9.92 21.82
C VAL A 66 -9.83 -8.96 22.86
N LYS A 67 -11.10 -9.20 23.23
CA LYS A 67 -11.75 -8.44 24.30
C LYS A 67 -11.04 -8.68 25.62
N GLU A 68 -10.98 -7.65 26.47
CA GLU A 68 -10.36 -7.75 27.80
C GLU A 68 -10.93 -8.92 28.63
N SER A 69 -12.23 -9.20 28.51
CA SER A 69 -12.89 -10.33 29.19
C SER A 69 -12.36 -11.72 28.78
N ASP A 70 -11.83 -11.84 27.57
CA ASP A 70 -11.51 -13.13 26.95
C ASP A 70 -9.99 -13.42 27.02
N LYS A 71 -9.18 -12.44 27.43
CA LYS A 71 -7.70 -12.54 27.42
C LYS A 71 -7.18 -13.72 28.21
N GLU A 72 -7.66 -13.95 29.43
CA GLU A 72 -7.19 -15.05 30.27
C GLU A 72 -7.50 -16.40 29.62
N SER A 73 -8.71 -16.57 29.10
CA SER A 73 -9.10 -17.78 28.37
C SER A 73 -8.24 -17.98 27.11
N LYS A 74 -7.91 -16.90 26.39
CA LYS A 74 -7.08 -16.96 25.18
C LYS A 74 -5.63 -17.29 25.51
N LEU A 75 -5.07 -16.77 26.61
CA LEU A 75 -3.75 -17.14 27.11
C LEU A 75 -3.67 -18.62 27.48
N GLN A 76 -4.69 -19.15 28.18
CA GLN A 76 -4.79 -20.57 28.49
C GLN A 76 -4.95 -21.44 27.24
N GLN A 77 -5.74 -21.02 26.25
CA GLN A 77 -5.82 -21.71 24.97
C GLN A 77 -4.44 -21.75 24.29
N ALA A 78 -3.79 -20.59 24.19
CA ALA A 78 -2.52 -20.43 23.48
C ALA A 78 -1.38 -21.24 24.11
N SER A 79 -1.39 -21.51 25.42
CA SER A 79 -0.36 -22.33 26.08
C SER A 79 -0.32 -23.78 25.61
N HIS A 80 -1.43 -24.28 25.04
CA HIS A 80 -1.56 -25.66 24.53
C HIS A 80 -1.33 -25.77 23.02
N LEU A 81 -1.12 -24.66 22.32
CA LEU A 81 -0.93 -24.63 20.88
C LEU A 81 0.55 -24.76 20.49
N PRO A 82 0.85 -25.31 19.30
CA PRO A 82 2.18 -25.19 18.72
C PRO A 82 2.53 -23.71 18.55
N LYS A 83 3.73 -23.34 19.03
CA LYS A 83 4.21 -21.96 19.03
C LYS A 83 4.98 -21.66 17.75
N ILE A 84 4.81 -20.47 17.19
CA ILE A 84 5.66 -19.88 16.15
C ILE A 84 6.28 -18.62 16.73
N LYS A 85 7.61 -18.55 16.66
CA LYS A 85 8.38 -17.41 17.13
C LYS A 85 8.42 -16.35 16.03
N LEU A 86 7.96 -15.15 16.36
CA LEU A 86 7.93 -14.00 15.47
C LEU A 86 9.30 -13.35 15.41
N SER A 87 9.73 -12.97 14.21
CA SER A 87 10.81 -11.99 14.08
C SER A 87 10.29 -10.59 14.46
N LYS A 88 11.22 -9.64 14.63
CA LYS A 88 10.88 -8.23 14.79
C LYS A 88 9.99 -7.68 13.66
N ILE A 89 10.20 -8.10 12.40
CA ILE A 89 9.37 -7.66 11.26
C ILE A 89 7.98 -8.29 11.34
N ASP A 90 7.89 -9.57 11.73
CA ASP A 90 6.59 -10.22 11.88
C ASP A 90 5.76 -9.56 12.98
N LEU A 91 6.38 -9.18 14.11
CA LEU A 91 5.70 -8.43 15.18
C LEU A 91 5.21 -7.06 14.70
N GLN A 92 5.96 -6.37 13.84
CA GLN A 92 5.51 -5.13 13.22
C GLN A 92 4.31 -5.36 12.30
N TRP A 93 4.25 -6.47 11.56
CA TRP A 93 3.07 -6.83 10.78
C TRP A 93 1.86 -7.22 11.65
N VAL A 94 2.08 -7.93 12.76
CA VAL A 94 1.04 -8.16 13.76
C VAL A 94 0.49 -6.83 14.28
N HIS A 95 1.35 -5.85 14.53
CA HIS A 95 0.92 -4.51 14.94
C HIS A 95 0.10 -3.78 13.87
N VAL A 96 0.50 -3.85 12.60
CA VAL A 96 -0.26 -3.29 11.46
C VAL A 96 -1.65 -3.92 11.37
N LEU A 97 -1.72 -5.26 11.48
CA LEU A 97 -2.96 -6.02 11.42
C LEU A 97 -3.86 -5.72 12.63
N SER A 98 -3.30 -5.69 13.84
CA SER A 98 -4.07 -5.57 15.09
C SER A 98 -4.85 -4.26 15.20
N GLU A 99 -4.25 -3.16 14.77
CA GLU A 99 -4.86 -1.83 14.79
C GLU A 99 -5.79 -1.55 13.60
N GLY A 100 -5.84 -2.46 12.62
CA GLY A 100 -6.73 -2.35 11.45
C GLY A 100 -6.21 -1.47 10.32
N TRP A 101 -4.90 -1.22 10.24
CA TRP A 101 -4.30 -0.51 9.09
C TRP A 101 -4.54 -1.21 7.75
N ALA A 102 -4.65 -2.54 7.78
CA ALA A 102 -4.94 -3.38 6.62
C ALA A 102 -6.42 -3.79 6.52
N SER A 103 -7.34 -3.02 7.10
CA SER A 103 -8.78 -3.29 7.00
C SER A 103 -9.19 -3.49 5.53
N PRO A 104 -9.99 -4.52 5.20
CA PRO A 104 -10.75 -5.39 6.11
C PRO A 104 -10.11 -6.77 6.38
N LEU A 105 -8.79 -6.90 6.20
CA LEU A 105 -8.08 -8.17 6.40
C LEU A 105 -8.25 -8.67 7.85
N LYS A 106 -8.50 -9.98 8.01
CA LYS A 106 -8.81 -10.63 9.30
C LYS A 106 -7.58 -11.25 9.99
N GLY A 107 -6.42 -11.22 9.35
CA GLY A 107 -5.17 -11.76 9.86
C GLY A 107 -4.09 -11.83 8.79
N PHE A 108 -3.14 -12.75 8.91
CA PHE A 108 -2.18 -12.97 7.82
C PHE A 108 -2.88 -13.57 6.61
N MET A 109 -2.51 -13.12 5.42
CA MET A 109 -3.20 -13.47 4.18
C MET A 109 -3.26 -14.98 3.97
N ARG A 110 -4.46 -15.47 3.65
CA ARG A 110 -4.69 -16.80 3.05
C ARG A 110 -4.24 -16.81 1.60
N GLU A 111 -4.15 -17.99 0.98
CA GLU A 111 -3.57 -18.12 -0.36
C GLU A 111 -4.34 -17.26 -1.39
N SER A 112 -5.67 -17.24 -1.30
CA SER A 112 -6.52 -16.44 -2.18
C SER A 112 -6.25 -14.93 -2.05
N GLU A 113 -6.06 -14.41 -0.83
CA GLU A 113 -5.78 -12.99 -0.59
C GLU A 113 -4.37 -12.62 -1.05
N PHE A 114 -3.40 -13.52 -0.84
CA PHE A 114 -2.03 -13.38 -1.31
C PHE A 114 -1.96 -13.31 -2.84
N LEU A 115 -2.63 -14.23 -3.54
CA LEU A 115 -2.68 -14.24 -5.00
C LEU A 115 -3.37 -12.98 -5.55
N GLN A 116 -4.50 -12.58 -4.97
CA GLN A 116 -5.19 -11.35 -5.39
C GLN A 116 -4.30 -10.10 -5.19
N THR A 117 -3.60 -10.03 -4.07
CA THR A 117 -2.62 -8.97 -3.77
C THR A 117 -1.51 -8.92 -4.83
N LEU A 118 -0.87 -10.07 -5.10
CA LEU A 118 0.22 -10.15 -6.06
C LEU A 118 -0.19 -9.82 -7.50
N HIS A 119 -1.37 -10.26 -7.93
CA HIS A 119 -1.79 -10.14 -9.33
C HIS A 119 -2.61 -8.88 -9.62
N PHE A 120 -3.39 -8.42 -8.66
CA PHE A 120 -4.39 -7.36 -8.87
C PHE A 120 -4.23 -6.17 -7.94
N ASN A 121 -3.30 -6.22 -6.99
CA ASN A 121 -3.05 -5.14 -6.03
C ASN A 121 -4.33 -4.73 -5.28
N SER A 122 -5.23 -5.71 -5.06
CA SER A 122 -6.55 -5.50 -4.51
C SER A 122 -7.12 -6.78 -3.91
N LEU A 123 -8.14 -6.64 -3.06
CA LEU A 123 -8.94 -7.75 -2.54
C LEU A 123 -10.40 -7.58 -2.91
N ARG A 124 -11.06 -8.66 -3.32
CA ARG A 124 -12.51 -8.71 -3.51
C ARG A 124 -13.19 -9.08 -2.19
N LEU A 125 -14.13 -8.24 -1.76
CA LEU A 125 -14.94 -8.48 -0.56
C LEU A 125 -16.13 -9.41 -0.87
N GLU A 126 -16.76 -9.95 0.18
CA GLU A 126 -17.93 -10.85 0.08
C GLU A 126 -19.11 -10.21 -0.68
N ASN A 127 -19.29 -8.88 -0.58
CA ASN A 127 -20.31 -8.13 -1.31
C ASN A 127 -19.94 -7.86 -2.79
N GLY A 128 -18.82 -8.39 -3.28
CA GLY A 128 -18.33 -8.23 -4.64
C GLY A 128 -17.55 -6.94 -4.91
N SER A 129 -17.52 -5.99 -3.97
CA SER A 129 -16.70 -4.77 -4.07
C SER A 129 -15.21 -5.09 -3.95
N VAL A 130 -14.36 -4.12 -4.32
CA VAL A 130 -12.90 -4.29 -4.38
C VAL A 130 -12.23 -3.18 -3.58
N VAL A 131 -11.24 -3.54 -2.77
CA VAL A 131 -10.43 -2.61 -1.97
C VAL A 131 -8.96 -2.70 -2.38
N ASN A 132 -8.17 -1.65 -2.16
CA ASN A 132 -6.76 -1.66 -2.50
C ASN A 132 -5.96 -2.51 -1.50
N MET A 133 -5.07 -3.36 -2.01
CA MET A 133 -4.17 -4.17 -1.20
C MET A 133 -2.99 -4.60 -2.06
N SER A 134 -1.93 -3.79 -2.09
CA SER A 134 -0.84 -3.95 -3.06
C SER A 134 0.39 -4.67 -2.51
N VAL A 135 0.44 -4.97 -1.20
CA VAL A 135 1.61 -5.57 -0.55
C VAL A 135 1.22 -6.83 0.24
N PRO A 136 1.90 -7.97 0.03
CA PRO A 136 1.62 -9.19 0.81
C PRO A 136 1.90 -9.03 2.30
N ILE A 137 0.87 -9.22 3.13
CA ILE A 137 0.97 -9.27 4.60
C ILE A 137 0.84 -10.74 5.02
N VAL A 138 1.98 -11.43 5.12
CA VAL A 138 2.07 -12.88 5.27
C VAL A 138 3.06 -13.25 6.36
N LEU A 139 2.85 -14.39 7.00
CA LEU A 139 3.79 -14.98 7.96
C LEU A 139 4.46 -16.20 7.31
N ALA A 140 5.78 -16.24 7.28
CA ALA A 140 6.54 -17.35 6.69
C ALA A 140 6.96 -18.36 7.76
N ILE A 141 6.90 -19.65 7.42
CA ILE A 141 7.33 -20.75 8.30
C ILE A 141 8.19 -21.77 7.55
N ASP A 142 9.12 -22.39 8.25
CA ASP A 142 9.99 -23.44 7.72
C ASP A 142 9.31 -24.83 7.74
N ASP A 143 9.98 -25.83 7.16
CA ASP A 143 9.47 -27.21 7.08
C ASP A 143 9.31 -27.87 8.46
N ALA A 144 10.17 -27.53 9.44
CA ALA A 144 10.10 -28.07 10.79
C ALA A 144 8.92 -27.46 11.56
N GLN A 145 8.70 -26.15 11.43
CA GLN A 145 7.55 -25.44 11.97
C GLN A 145 6.25 -25.96 11.36
N LYS A 146 6.17 -26.12 10.03
CA LYS A 146 5.01 -26.74 9.36
C LYS A 146 4.73 -28.15 9.90
N SER A 147 5.77 -28.97 10.05
CA SER A 147 5.64 -30.33 10.60
C SER A 147 5.16 -30.32 12.05
N ARG A 148 5.64 -29.37 12.87
CA ARG A 148 5.22 -29.17 14.26
C ARG A 148 3.77 -28.71 14.37
N VAL A 149 3.31 -27.88 13.44
CA VAL A 149 1.90 -27.47 13.37
C VAL A 149 1.02 -28.68 13.05
N GLY A 150 1.44 -29.57 12.14
CA GLY A 150 0.77 -30.85 11.91
C GLY A 150 -0.72 -30.71 11.58
N SER A 151 -1.58 -31.27 12.42
CA SER A 151 -3.04 -31.25 12.26
C SER A 151 -3.75 -30.17 13.10
N PHE A 152 -3.00 -29.30 13.79
CA PHE A 152 -3.62 -28.21 14.54
C PHE A 152 -4.27 -27.20 13.58
N THR A 153 -5.44 -26.69 13.96
CA THR A 153 -6.15 -25.62 13.22
C THR A 153 -5.78 -24.23 13.72
N SER A 154 -4.95 -24.13 14.77
CA SER A 154 -4.52 -22.88 15.37
C SER A 154 -3.10 -22.97 15.89
N VAL A 155 -2.41 -21.83 15.88
CA VAL A 155 -1.03 -21.69 16.37
C VAL A 155 -0.93 -20.49 17.30
N ALA A 156 -0.06 -20.58 18.29
CA ALA A 156 0.30 -19.47 19.15
C ALA A 156 1.47 -18.69 18.53
N LEU A 157 1.37 -17.36 18.49
CA LEU A 157 2.44 -16.48 18.05
C LEU A 157 3.11 -15.85 19.28
N VAL A 158 4.42 -16.05 19.40
CA VAL A 158 5.22 -15.53 20.51
C VAL A 158 6.32 -14.61 20.01
N ASP A 159 6.71 -13.63 20.81
CA ASP A 159 7.79 -12.71 20.46
C ASP A 159 9.19 -13.32 20.70
N GLU A 160 10.23 -12.50 20.57
CA GLU A 160 11.62 -12.91 20.80
C GLU A 160 11.90 -13.37 22.25
N LYS A 161 11.12 -12.89 23.22
CA LYS A 161 11.20 -13.23 24.66
C LYS A 161 10.31 -14.42 25.04
N ASP A 162 9.65 -15.04 24.06
CA ASP A 162 8.66 -16.10 24.21
C ASP A 162 7.37 -15.64 24.93
N ASP A 163 7.12 -14.32 24.98
CA ASP A 163 5.87 -13.75 25.48
C ASP A 163 4.75 -13.97 24.47
N MET A 164 3.56 -14.27 24.96
CA MET A 164 2.40 -14.57 24.11
C MET A 164 1.85 -13.28 23.48
N VAL A 165 1.87 -13.22 22.14
CA VAL A 165 1.43 -12.05 21.38
C VAL A 165 0.02 -12.23 20.81
N ALA A 166 -0.22 -13.36 20.14
CA ALA A 166 -1.46 -13.60 19.41
C ALA A 166 -1.75 -15.09 19.20
N ILE A 167 -2.96 -15.39 18.77
CA ILE A 167 -3.36 -16.69 18.22
C ILE A 167 -3.71 -16.48 16.75
N LEU A 168 -3.26 -17.39 15.89
CA LEU A 168 -3.71 -17.46 14.50
C LEU A 168 -4.59 -18.69 14.35
N ASN A 169 -5.88 -18.48 14.09
CA ASN A 169 -6.93 -19.49 14.00
C ASN A 169 -7.26 -19.82 12.54
N ASP A 170 -7.97 -20.94 12.34
CA ASP A 170 -8.45 -21.41 11.03
C ASP A 170 -7.37 -21.32 9.95
N ILE A 171 -6.20 -21.87 10.29
CA ILE A 171 -4.97 -21.66 9.53
C ILE A 171 -5.00 -22.38 8.18
N GLU A 172 -4.32 -21.78 7.21
CA GLU A 172 -4.02 -22.36 5.91
C GLU A 172 -2.52 -22.24 5.65
N ILE A 173 -1.86 -23.36 5.35
CA ILE A 173 -0.43 -23.39 5.03
C ILE A 173 -0.24 -23.67 3.53
N TYR A 174 0.39 -22.74 2.82
CA TYR A 174 0.59 -22.80 1.36
C TYR A 174 2.02 -22.42 0.97
N LYS A 175 2.39 -22.62 -0.31
CA LYS A 175 3.80 -22.47 -0.75
C LYS A 175 4.22 -21.00 -0.80
N HIS A 176 5.44 -20.74 -0.34
CA HIS A 176 6.09 -19.45 -0.49
C HIS A 176 6.94 -19.42 -1.77
N ASN A 177 6.31 -19.11 -2.91
CA ASN A 177 7.02 -18.93 -4.18
C ASN A 177 7.81 -17.60 -4.16
N LYS A 178 8.95 -17.59 -3.46
CA LYS A 178 9.73 -16.38 -3.13
C LYS A 178 10.10 -15.55 -4.34
N GLU A 179 10.67 -16.17 -5.38
CA GLU A 179 11.10 -15.46 -6.59
C GLU A 179 9.93 -14.74 -7.27
N GLU A 180 8.78 -15.40 -7.42
CA GLU A 180 7.58 -14.80 -7.98
C GLU A 180 7.05 -13.66 -7.10
N ARG A 181 6.96 -13.86 -5.78
CA ARG A 181 6.56 -12.83 -4.82
C ARG A 181 7.42 -11.59 -4.95
N ILE A 182 8.74 -11.77 -5.00
CA ILE A 182 9.73 -10.70 -5.12
C ILE A 182 9.55 -9.98 -6.45
N ALA A 183 9.53 -10.72 -7.57
CA ALA A 183 9.38 -10.16 -8.91
C ALA A 183 8.12 -9.30 -9.05
N ARG A 184 6.97 -9.78 -8.54
CA ARG A 184 5.68 -9.08 -8.67
C ARG A 184 5.54 -7.89 -7.74
N THR A 185 6.16 -7.94 -6.56
CA THR A 185 6.05 -6.85 -5.57
C THR A 185 7.09 -5.74 -5.81
N TRP A 186 8.31 -6.10 -6.20
CA TRP A 186 9.42 -5.15 -6.42
C TRP A 186 9.67 -4.81 -7.89
N GLY A 187 9.10 -5.56 -8.84
CA GLY A 187 9.40 -5.41 -10.27
C GLY A 187 10.80 -5.89 -10.67
N THR A 188 11.51 -6.57 -9.77
CA THR A 188 12.86 -7.12 -9.98
C THR A 188 13.14 -8.22 -8.96
N THR A 189 14.04 -9.15 -9.29
CA THR A 189 14.58 -10.19 -8.39
C THR A 189 16.07 -9.99 -8.11
N ALA A 190 16.58 -8.77 -8.36
CA ALA A 190 17.98 -8.45 -8.13
C ALA A 190 18.37 -8.69 -6.64
N PRO A 191 19.56 -9.25 -6.38
CA PRO A 191 20.06 -9.40 -5.02
C PRO A 191 20.34 -8.04 -4.38
N GLY A 192 20.34 -7.99 -3.04
CA GLY A 192 20.66 -6.79 -2.26
C GLY A 192 19.48 -5.84 -2.05
N LEU A 193 18.25 -6.25 -2.38
CA LEU A 193 17.03 -5.54 -1.99
C LEU A 193 16.86 -5.66 -0.46
N PRO A 194 17.01 -4.58 0.35
CA PRO A 194 17.20 -4.73 1.79
C PRO A 194 16.08 -5.48 2.52
N TYR A 195 14.82 -5.19 2.17
CA TYR A 195 13.68 -5.90 2.78
C TYR A 195 13.59 -7.36 2.33
N VAL A 196 13.94 -7.65 1.08
CA VAL A 196 13.92 -9.02 0.54
C VAL A 196 14.97 -9.86 1.26
N GLU A 197 16.18 -9.34 1.42
CA GLU A 197 17.25 -10.05 2.13
C GLU A 197 16.90 -10.30 3.60
N GLU A 198 16.33 -9.29 4.27
CA GLU A 198 15.98 -9.38 5.68
C GLU A 198 14.82 -10.34 5.96
N ALA A 199 13.75 -10.30 5.13
CA ALA A 199 12.47 -10.92 5.47
C ALA A 199 12.00 -12.02 4.51
N ILE A 200 12.66 -12.24 3.36
CA ILE A 200 12.17 -13.17 2.32
C ILE A 200 13.23 -14.20 1.92
N THR A 201 14.46 -13.77 1.61
CA THR A 201 15.53 -14.64 1.09
C THR A 201 15.71 -15.87 1.97
N HIS A 202 15.91 -15.66 3.27
CA HIS A 202 16.18 -16.72 4.25
C HIS A 202 14.93 -17.18 5.03
N ALA A 203 13.75 -16.65 4.71
CA ALA A 203 12.51 -17.07 5.34
C ALA A 203 12.16 -18.52 5.00
N GLY A 204 11.17 -19.10 5.67
CA GLY A 204 10.68 -20.43 5.34
C GLY A 204 10.04 -20.54 3.95
N ASN A 205 9.91 -21.77 3.46
CA ASN A 205 9.33 -22.10 2.15
C ASN A 205 7.80 -22.17 2.16
N TRP A 206 7.16 -21.94 3.31
CA TRP A 206 5.72 -21.94 3.47
C TRP A 206 5.25 -20.60 4.01
N LEU A 207 4.03 -20.23 3.63
CA LEU A 207 3.29 -19.14 4.25
C LEU A 207 2.13 -19.73 5.06
N ILE A 208 1.79 -19.10 6.17
CA ILE A 208 0.64 -19.46 7.01
C ILE A 208 -0.30 -18.26 7.11
N GLY A 209 -1.50 -18.42 6.55
CA GLY A 209 -2.61 -17.47 6.67
C GLY A 209 -3.63 -17.93 7.69
N GLY A 210 -4.48 -17.03 8.17
CA GLY A 210 -5.48 -17.36 9.19
C GLY A 210 -6.15 -16.13 9.80
N ASP A 211 -7.08 -16.35 10.72
CA ASP A 211 -7.75 -15.30 11.46
C ASP A 211 -6.97 -14.98 12.73
N LEU A 212 -6.49 -13.74 12.83
CA LEU A 212 -5.57 -13.31 13.88
C LEU A 212 -6.34 -12.74 15.07
N GLU A 213 -5.98 -13.19 16.27
CA GLU A 213 -6.49 -12.68 17.54
C GLU A 213 -5.31 -12.21 18.40
N VAL A 214 -5.14 -10.89 18.52
CA VAL A 214 -4.00 -10.27 19.21
C VAL A 214 -4.35 -10.03 20.68
N ILE A 215 -3.56 -10.62 21.57
CA ILE A 215 -3.85 -10.68 23.00
C ILE A 215 -3.59 -9.35 23.68
N ASN A 216 -2.46 -8.72 23.38
CA ASN A 216 -2.10 -7.44 23.97
C ASN A 216 -1.76 -6.42 22.87
N PRO A 217 -2.12 -5.14 23.06
CA PRO A 217 -1.60 -4.06 22.22
C PRO A 217 -0.08 -4.12 22.15
N VAL A 218 0.46 -4.05 20.93
CA VAL A 218 1.91 -4.13 20.72
C VAL A 218 2.55 -2.85 21.24
N LYS A 219 3.54 -3.00 22.12
CA LYS A 219 4.37 -1.91 22.63
C LYS A 219 5.83 -2.24 22.35
N TYR A 220 6.63 -1.18 22.15
CA TYR A 220 8.06 -1.32 21.87
C TYR A 220 8.94 -0.84 23.03
N ASP A 221 8.37 -0.10 23.98
CA ASP A 221 9.03 0.41 25.19
C ASP A 221 10.33 1.18 24.89
N ASP A 222 10.37 1.87 23.75
CA ASP A 222 11.52 2.63 23.25
C ASP A 222 11.38 4.15 23.48
N GLY A 223 10.42 4.55 24.31
CA GLY A 223 10.09 5.94 24.59
C GLY A 223 9.27 6.65 23.51
N LEU A 224 8.91 5.95 22.42
CA LEU A 224 8.16 6.52 21.29
C LEU A 224 6.72 5.99 21.17
N ASP A 225 6.28 5.07 22.04
CA ASP A 225 4.92 4.48 21.96
C ASP A 225 3.81 5.51 21.99
N ARG A 226 4.01 6.65 22.68
CA ARG A 226 3.06 7.77 22.69
C ARG A 226 2.78 8.38 21.29
N PHE A 227 3.63 8.13 20.31
CA PHE A 227 3.47 8.59 18.93
C PHE A 227 2.88 7.51 18.01
N ARG A 228 2.74 6.27 18.48
CA ARG A 228 2.17 5.14 17.73
C ARG A 228 0.66 5.13 17.95
N LEU A 229 -0.02 6.11 17.37
CA LEU A 229 -1.48 6.20 17.43
C LEU A 229 -2.10 5.26 16.40
N SER A 230 -3.02 4.41 16.86
CA SER A 230 -3.84 3.56 16.00
C SER A 230 -4.74 4.39 15.07
N PRO A 231 -5.26 3.81 13.97
CA PRO A 231 -6.23 4.49 13.10
C PRO A 231 -7.46 4.99 13.84
N ALA A 232 -7.92 4.27 14.88
CA ALA A 232 -9.04 4.70 15.71
C ALA A 232 -8.67 5.97 16.51
N GLN A 233 -7.52 5.96 17.21
CA GLN A 233 -7.05 7.12 17.97
C GLN A 233 -6.76 8.34 17.07
N LEU A 234 -6.27 8.12 15.85
CA LEU A 234 -6.09 9.20 14.86
C LEU A 234 -7.43 9.81 14.45
N ARG A 235 -8.45 8.99 14.19
CA ARG A 235 -9.81 9.45 13.87
C ARG A 235 -10.40 10.25 15.03
N ASP A 236 -10.30 9.75 16.25
CA ASP A 236 -10.73 10.45 17.46
C ASP A 236 -10.02 11.81 17.60
N GLU A 237 -8.72 11.87 17.32
CA GLU A 237 -7.94 13.11 17.37
C GLU A 237 -8.36 14.12 16.28
N PHE A 238 -8.70 13.66 15.07
CA PHE A 238 -9.18 14.54 14.00
C PHE A 238 -10.58 15.09 14.32
N GLU A 239 -11.47 14.26 14.86
CA GLU A 239 -12.80 14.68 15.32
C GLU A 239 -12.70 15.67 16.47
N ARG A 240 -11.86 15.39 17.47
CA ARG A 240 -11.58 16.29 18.60
C ARG A 240 -11.04 17.65 18.14
N ARG A 241 -10.29 17.69 17.04
CA ARG A 241 -9.79 18.93 16.41
C ARG A 241 -10.82 19.60 15.50
N ASN A 242 -11.99 19.02 15.29
CA ASN A 242 -12.98 19.46 14.31
C ASN A 242 -12.37 19.64 12.92
N ALA A 243 -11.54 18.68 12.50
CA ALA A 243 -10.93 18.70 11.17
C ALA A 243 -12.01 18.49 10.11
N ASP A 244 -12.10 19.40 9.14
CA ASP A 244 -13.00 19.25 7.98
C ASP A 244 -12.29 18.72 6.74
N ALA A 245 -10.96 18.63 6.80
CA ALA A 245 -10.10 17.88 5.89
C ALA A 245 -8.87 17.38 6.64
N VAL A 246 -8.41 16.18 6.32
CA VAL A 246 -7.12 15.64 6.78
C VAL A 246 -6.27 15.34 5.57
N PHE A 247 -5.01 15.79 5.56
CA PHE A 247 -4.05 15.47 4.51
C PHE A 247 -2.82 14.83 5.12
N ALA A 248 -2.47 13.64 4.62
CA ALA A 248 -1.37 12.84 5.14
C ALA A 248 -0.07 13.09 4.36
N PHE A 249 1.04 13.14 5.08
CA PHE A 249 2.38 13.19 4.50
C PHE A 249 3.20 12.03 5.06
N GLN A 250 3.29 10.96 4.28
CA GLN A 250 4.13 9.80 4.57
C GLN A 250 5.60 10.12 4.32
N LEU A 251 6.47 9.77 5.28
CA LEU A 251 7.91 9.99 5.16
C LEU A 251 8.73 8.90 5.87
N ARG A 252 9.97 8.74 5.41
CA ARG A 252 10.99 7.88 6.06
C ARG A 252 12.35 8.59 6.23
N ASN A 253 12.41 9.86 5.86
CA ASN A 253 13.61 10.68 5.84
C ASN A 253 13.36 11.96 6.65
N PRO A 254 14.41 12.62 7.16
CA PRO A 254 14.28 13.93 7.80
C PRO A 254 13.54 14.95 6.92
N VAL A 255 12.76 15.83 7.55
CA VAL A 255 12.03 16.90 6.88
C VAL A 255 13.01 18.00 6.46
N HIS A 256 13.06 18.31 5.17
CA HIS A 256 13.73 19.49 4.62
C HIS A 256 12.71 20.42 3.93
N ASN A 257 13.13 21.61 3.50
CA ASN A 257 12.22 22.64 2.98
C ASN A 257 11.41 22.21 1.74
N GLY A 258 11.87 21.22 0.99
CA GLY A 258 11.10 20.65 -0.13
C GLY A 258 9.84 19.92 0.37
N HIS A 259 9.97 19.11 1.43
CA HIS A 259 8.82 18.50 2.10
C HIS A 259 7.90 19.57 2.71
N ALA A 260 8.48 20.58 3.36
CA ALA A 260 7.72 21.67 3.96
C ALA A 260 6.91 22.47 2.93
N LEU A 261 7.47 22.70 1.73
CA LEU A 261 6.77 23.35 0.63
C LEU A 261 5.55 22.53 0.18
N LEU A 262 5.66 21.21 0.03
CA LEU A 262 4.53 20.36 -0.33
C LEU A 262 3.42 20.39 0.72
N MET A 263 3.79 20.34 2.01
CA MET A 263 2.83 20.37 3.11
C MET A 263 2.12 21.73 3.21
N THR A 264 2.87 22.83 3.09
CA THR A 264 2.30 24.19 3.17
C THR A 264 1.46 24.53 1.94
N ASP A 265 1.89 24.15 0.73
CA ASP A 265 1.11 24.36 -0.49
C ASP A 265 -0.18 23.53 -0.49
N THR A 266 -0.14 22.29 0.01
CA THR A 266 -1.34 21.45 0.17
C THR A 266 -2.34 22.12 1.11
N ARG A 267 -1.88 22.63 2.26
CA ARG A 267 -2.74 23.38 3.19
C ARG A 267 -3.37 24.59 2.50
N ARG A 268 -2.59 25.38 1.77
CA ARG A 268 -3.07 26.55 1.02
C ARG A 268 -4.17 26.17 0.04
N ARG A 269 -3.97 25.11 -0.76
CA ARG A 269 -4.97 24.63 -1.73
C ARG A 269 -6.27 24.17 -1.06
N LEU A 270 -6.19 23.47 0.08
CA LEU A 270 -7.40 23.07 0.82
C LEU A 270 -8.19 24.28 1.33
N LEU A 271 -7.50 25.32 1.82
CA LEU A 271 -8.16 26.57 2.20
C LEU A 271 -8.82 27.26 1.00
N GLU A 272 -8.16 27.30 -0.16
CA GLU A 272 -8.71 27.84 -1.42
C GLU A 272 -9.92 27.04 -1.93
N MET A 273 -9.96 25.73 -1.66
CA MET A 273 -11.11 24.87 -1.96
C MET A 273 -12.31 25.10 -1.02
N GLY A 274 -12.10 25.84 0.08
CA GLY A 274 -13.16 26.23 1.01
C GLY A 274 -13.16 25.51 2.35
N TYR A 275 -12.28 24.51 2.56
CA TYR A 275 -12.06 23.92 3.88
C TYR A 275 -11.58 25.00 4.87
N LYS A 276 -12.01 24.92 6.12
CA LYS A 276 -11.78 25.89 7.18
C LYS A 276 -10.72 25.42 8.16
N ASN A 277 -10.61 24.12 8.37
CA ASN A 277 -9.70 23.54 9.33
C ASN A 277 -8.99 22.27 8.78
N PRO A 278 -8.20 22.41 7.70
CA PRO A 278 -7.41 21.29 7.21
C PRO A 278 -6.34 20.91 8.24
N VAL A 279 -6.22 19.63 8.58
CA VAL A 279 -5.22 19.10 9.53
C VAL A 279 -4.18 18.27 8.80
N LEU A 280 -2.90 18.55 9.05
CA LEU A 280 -1.79 17.73 8.55
C LEU A 280 -1.62 16.51 9.46
N LEU A 281 -1.63 15.33 8.86
CA LEU A 281 -1.09 14.11 9.47
C LEU A 281 0.35 13.91 8.97
N LEU A 282 1.34 14.36 9.74
CA LEU A 282 2.75 14.07 9.47
C LEU A 282 3.07 12.67 9.99
N HIS A 283 3.28 11.71 9.09
CA HIS A 283 3.22 10.29 9.41
C HIS A 283 4.54 9.56 9.10
N PRO A 284 5.56 9.68 9.97
CA PRO A 284 6.84 9.00 9.76
C PRO A 284 6.67 7.48 9.91
N LEU A 285 7.22 6.69 8.98
CA LEU A 285 7.26 5.23 9.10
C LEU A 285 8.20 4.82 10.23
N GLY A 286 7.68 4.02 11.17
CA GLY A 286 8.44 3.52 12.33
C GLY A 286 8.75 2.01 12.31
N GLY A 287 8.33 1.29 11.25
CA GLY A 287 8.69 -0.12 11.04
C GLY A 287 10.13 -0.27 10.53
N TYR A 288 10.47 -1.47 10.02
CA TYR A 288 11.78 -1.72 9.44
C TYR A 288 12.16 -0.67 8.37
N THR A 289 13.37 -0.14 8.50
CA THR A 289 14.03 0.70 7.50
C THR A 289 15.43 0.15 7.27
N LYS A 290 15.87 0.14 6.00
CA LYS A 290 17.23 -0.28 5.65
C LYS A 290 18.28 0.48 6.48
N GLN A 291 19.35 -0.20 6.87
CA GLN A 291 20.54 0.50 7.37
C GLN A 291 21.14 1.32 6.22
N MET A 292 21.44 2.59 6.48
CA MET A 292 22.30 3.37 5.59
C MET A 292 23.71 2.85 5.83
N MET A 293 24.31 2.14 4.85
CA MET A 293 25.76 1.96 4.85
C MET A 293 26.37 3.35 4.98
N SER A 294 27.00 3.65 6.12
CA SER A 294 27.89 4.78 6.22
C SER A 294 28.94 4.54 5.15
N ARG A 295 28.91 5.33 4.07
CA ARG A 295 30.10 5.47 3.24
C ARG A 295 31.14 6.06 4.19
N SER A 296 32.02 5.21 4.71
CA SER A 296 33.31 5.63 5.20
C SER A 296 33.92 6.43 4.07
N VAL A 297 33.81 7.75 4.17
CA VAL A 297 34.63 8.66 3.38
C VAL A 297 36.03 8.35 3.87
N GLY A 298 36.76 7.54 3.11
CA GLY A 298 38.17 7.31 3.37
C GLY A 298 38.86 8.67 3.34
N GLU A 299 39.49 9.02 4.45
CA GLU A 299 40.55 10.03 4.50
C GLU A 299 41.73 9.60 3.61
#